data_AF-A0A8X6PZ00-F1
#
_entry.id   AF-A0A8X6PZ00-F1
#
_cell.length_a   1.000
_cell.length_b   1.000
_cell.length_c   1.000
_cell.angle_alpha   90.00
_cell.angle_beta   90.00
_cell.angle_gamma   90.00
#
_symmetry.space_group_name_H-M   'P 1'
#
loop_
_entity.id
_entity.type
_entity.pdbx_description
1 polymer ?
#
loop_
_entity_poly.entity_id
_entity_poly.type
_entity_poly.pdbx_seq_one_letter_code
_entity_poly.pdbx_strand_id
1 'polypeptide(L)'
;MRLVESKFCFVVAGSYNDESFSPCHCFLSKGVSNLNETLRSFRETENISEEEPVNSDELKFCEDHFERTRVRKPCGGYSVYLPFQQNIQKKIVNLMHFWTIASKRLDQLWRQLNHDPKLKVLYTQFIEGYLALGQMEEVLNIVE
;
A
#
# COMPACT_ATOMS: atom_id res chain seq x y z
N MET A 1 -10.72 3.28 -30.17
CA MET A 1 -10.57 2.42 -28.97
C MET A 1 -11.67 2.76 -27.96
N ARG A 2 -12.08 1.80 -27.13
CA ARG A 2 -13.15 1.90 -26.12
C ARG A 2 -12.71 1.19 -24.84
N LEU A 3 -13.05 1.75 -23.69
CA LEU A 3 -12.86 1.09 -22.39
C LEU A 3 -13.97 0.06 -22.15
N VAL A 4 -13.58 -1.15 -21.75
CA VAL A 4 -14.46 -2.31 -21.53
C VAL A 4 -14.20 -2.85 -20.13
N GLU A 5 -15.27 -3.11 -19.38
CA GLU A 5 -15.18 -3.71 -18.05
C GLU A 5 -14.96 -5.23 -18.15
N SER A 6 -14.04 -5.76 -17.36
CA SER A 6 -13.71 -7.19 -17.24
C SER A 6 -13.77 -7.62 -15.78
N LYS A 7 -13.80 -8.94 -15.54
CA LYS A 7 -13.80 -9.53 -14.19
C LYS A 7 -12.59 -9.13 -13.34
N PHE A 8 -11.48 -8.75 -13.99
CA PHE A 8 -10.22 -8.44 -13.32
C PHE A 8 -9.90 -6.94 -13.27
N CYS A 9 -10.38 -6.12 -14.23
CA CYS A 9 -10.23 -4.65 -14.28
C CYS A 9 -10.93 -4.08 -15.52
N PHE A 10 -10.61 -2.84 -15.90
CA PHE A 10 -10.95 -2.24 -17.19
C PHE A 10 -9.88 -2.53 -18.26
N VAL A 11 -10.31 -2.80 -19.48
CA VAL A 11 -9.45 -3.09 -20.65
C VAL A 11 -9.77 -2.11 -21.77
N VAL A 12 -8.76 -1.61 -22.49
CA VAL A 12 -8.95 -0.78 -23.68
C VAL A 12 -8.97 -1.66 -24.92
N ALA A 13 -10.07 -1.65 -25.67
CA ALA A 13 -10.26 -2.45 -26.88
C ALA A 13 -10.54 -1.58 -28.11
N GLY A 14 -9.93 -1.89 -29.25
CA GLY A 14 -10.25 -1.27 -30.53
C GLY A 14 -9.13 -1.41 -31.54
N SER A 15 -9.39 -0.96 -32.78
CA SER A 15 -8.38 -0.92 -33.83
C SER A 15 -7.28 0.10 -33.49
N TYR A 16 -6.04 -0.24 -33.81
CA TYR A 16 -4.86 0.61 -33.68
C TYR A 16 -3.98 0.45 -34.93
N ASN A 17 -3.36 1.54 -35.37
CA ASN A 17 -2.38 1.53 -36.45
C ASN A 17 -0.98 1.57 -35.83
N ASP A 18 -0.15 0.59 -36.14
CA ASP A 18 1.16 0.34 -35.53
C ASP A 18 2.21 1.31 -36.11
N GLU A 19 2.28 2.54 -35.61
CA GLU A 19 3.33 3.50 -36.00
C GLU A 19 4.28 3.81 -34.83
N SER A 20 5.45 3.17 -34.87
CA SER A 20 6.65 3.36 -34.04
C SER A 20 6.54 3.06 -32.53
N PHE A 21 7.32 2.05 -32.09
CA PHE A 21 7.40 1.59 -30.71
C PHE A 21 8.26 2.53 -29.86
N SER A 22 7.64 3.16 -28.87
CA SER A 22 8.31 3.45 -27.59
C SER A 22 8.15 2.23 -26.68
N PRO A 23 9.12 1.86 -25.82
CA PRO A 23 8.97 0.74 -24.90
C PRO A 23 7.88 1.10 -23.88
N CYS A 24 6.66 0.58 -24.12
CA CYS A 24 5.54 0.69 -23.21
C CYS A 24 5.36 -0.65 -22.49
N HIS A 25 5.24 -0.64 -21.17
CA HIS A 25 4.99 -1.82 -20.33
C HIS A 25 3.53 -2.33 -20.41
N CYS A 26 2.88 -2.22 -21.57
CA CYS A 26 1.50 -2.68 -21.74
C CYS A 26 1.43 -3.91 -22.64
N PHE A 27 0.59 -4.88 -22.25
CA PHE A 27 0.32 -6.06 -23.06
C PHE A 27 -0.77 -5.77 -24.10
N LEU A 28 -0.43 -5.87 -25.38
CA LEU A 28 -1.37 -5.70 -26.50
C LEU A 28 -1.76 -7.07 -27.07
N SER A 29 -3.00 -7.50 -26.81
CA SER A 29 -3.55 -8.70 -27.44
C SER A 29 -4.20 -8.38 -28.79
N LYS A 30 -3.60 -8.86 -29.90
CA LYS A 30 -4.21 -8.79 -31.23
C LYS A 30 -5.20 -9.97 -31.39
N GLY A 31 -6.45 -9.68 -31.76
CA GLY A 31 -7.57 -10.65 -31.81
C GLY A 31 -7.46 -11.80 -32.83
N VAL A 32 -6.28 -12.03 -33.41
CA VAL A 32 -5.99 -13.06 -34.42
C VAL A 32 -5.05 -14.16 -33.86
N SER A 33 -4.61 -14.04 -32.61
CA SER A 33 -3.65 -14.96 -31.99
C SER A 33 -4.33 -16.12 -31.26
N ASN A 34 -3.66 -17.29 -31.22
CA ASN A 34 -4.11 -18.44 -30.45
C ASN A 34 -4.05 -18.09 -28.95
N LEU A 35 -5.10 -18.41 -28.19
CA LEU A 35 -5.20 -18.12 -26.76
C LEU A 35 -3.94 -18.54 -25.97
N ASN A 36 -3.35 -19.69 -26.30
CA ASN A 36 -2.15 -20.17 -25.63
C ASN A 36 -0.93 -19.28 -25.88
N GLU A 37 -0.79 -18.74 -27.08
CA GLU A 37 0.28 -17.78 -27.41
C GLU A 37 0.05 -16.46 -26.69
N THR A 38 -1.19 -15.96 -26.68
CA THR A 38 -1.55 -14.75 -25.94
C THR A 38 -1.25 -14.88 -24.44
N LEU A 39 -1.64 -16.00 -23.82
CA LEU A 39 -1.37 -16.26 -22.40
C LEU A 39 0.13 -16.39 -22.11
N ARG A 40 0.89 -16.99 -23.03
CA ARG A 40 2.34 -17.11 -22.90
C ARG A 40 3.01 -15.74 -22.97
N SER A 41 2.69 -14.93 -23.98
CA SER A 41 3.26 -13.59 -24.13
C SER A 41 2.82 -12.66 -23.00
N PHE A 42 1.59 -12.79 -22.49
CA PHE A 42 1.14 -12.06 -21.29
C PHE A 42 2.02 -12.40 -20.10
N ARG A 43 2.24 -13.69 -19.84
CA ARG A 43 3.10 -14.16 -18.75
C ARG A 43 4.54 -13.68 -18.92
N GLU A 44 5.09 -13.71 -20.13
CA GLU A 44 6.44 -13.22 -20.42
C GLU A 44 6.57 -11.69 -20.28
N THR A 45 5.49 -10.94 -20.53
CA THR A 45 5.49 -9.46 -20.41
C THR A 45 5.27 -8.98 -18.97
N GLU A 46 4.40 -9.66 -18.21
CA GLU A 46 4.17 -9.35 -16.79
C GLU A 46 5.21 -9.96 -15.86
N ASN A 47 5.89 -11.02 -16.29
CA ASN A 47 7.13 -11.43 -15.65
C ASN A 47 8.14 -10.31 -15.85
N ILE A 48 8.21 -9.41 -14.87
CA ILE A 48 9.44 -8.67 -14.58
C ILE A 48 10.53 -9.74 -14.62
N SER A 49 11.53 -9.59 -15.50
CA SER A 49 12.65 -10.53 -15.58
C SER A 49 13.02 -10.95 -14.17
N GLU A 50 13.22 -12.25 -13.95
CA GLU A 50 14.03 -12.75 -12.86
C GLU A 50 15.48 -12.24 -13.09
N GLU A 51 15.67 -10.92 -13.15
CA GLU A 51 16.93 -10.36 -12.70
C GLU A 51 17.06 -10.91 -11.28
N GLU A 52 18.17 -11.61 -11.03
CA GLU A 52 18.47 -12.17 -9.71
C GLU A 52 18.02 -11.16 -8.66
N PRO A 53 17.27 -11.58 -7.62
CA PRO A 53 16.78 -10.65 -6.62
C PRO A 53 17.96 -9.79 -6.27
N VAL A 54 17.87 -8.48 -6.54
CA VAL A 54 18.93 -7.55 -6.21
C VAL A 54 19.16 -7.82 -4.74
N ASN A 55 20.26 -8.51 -4.42
CA ASN A 55 20.62 -9.01 -3.09
C ASN A 55 21.02 -7.78 -2.26
N SER A 56 20.09 -6.84 -2.16
CA SER A 56 20.18 -5.65 -1.38
C SER A 56 19.97 -6.07 0.06
N ASP A 57 20.79 -5.51 0.93
CA ASP A 57 20.66 -5.73 2.37
C ASP A 57 19.25 -5.36 2.88
N GLU A 58 18.57 -4.43 2.20
CA GLU A 58 17.19 -4.03 2.48
C GLU A 58 16.18 -5.15 2.18
N LEU A 59 16.30 -5.82 1.02
CA LEU A 59 15.41 -6.94 0.68
C LEU A 59 15.58 -8.07 1.68
N LYS A 60 16.83 -8.41 2.00
CA LYS A 60 17.17 -9.46 2.97
C LYS A 60 16.63 -9.15 4.36
N PHE A 61 16.78 -7.90 4.81
CA PHE A 61 16.20 -7.44 6.07
C PHE A 61 14.66 -7.53 6.09
N CYS A 62 14.00 -7.15 5.00
CA CYS A 62 12.55 -7.23 4.87
C CYS A 62 12.05 -8.67 4.91
N GLU A 63 12.71 -9.60 4.21
CA GLU A 63 12.40 -11.03 4.23
C GLU A 63 12.57 -11.62 5.63
N ASP A 64 13.75 -11.45 6.25
CA ASP A 64 14.04 -11.93 7.60
C ASP A 64 13.03 -11.38 8.62
N HIS A 65 12.70 -10.08 8.52
CA HIS A 65 11.74 -9.44 9.42
C HIS A 65 10.31 -9.95 9.19
N PHE A 66 9.92 -10.16 7.94
CA PHE A 66 8.63 -10.76 7.60
C PHE A 66 8.50 -12.16 8.19
N GLU A 67 9.49 -13.04 7.96
CA GLU A 67 9.47 -14.39 8.52
C GLU A 67 9.40 -14.40 10.04
N ARG A 68 10.18 -13.55 10.70
CA ARG A 68 10.23 -13.46 12.16
C ARG A 68 8.94 -12.91 12.79
N THR A 69 8.29 -11.95 12.13
CA THR A 69 7.16 -11.19 12.73
C THR A 69 5.80 -11.52 12.15
N ARG A 70 5.75 -12.40 11.14
CA ARG A 70 4.51 -12.89 10.56
C ARG A 70 3.77 -13.77 11.54
N VAL A 71 2.53 -13.40 11.82
CA VAL A 71 1.57 -14.17 12.61
C VAL A 71 0.35 -14.44 11.74
N ARG A 72 -0.07 -15.70 11.65
CA ARG A 72 -1.35 -16.07 11.04
C ARG A 72 -2.47 -15.81 12.05
N LYS A 73 -3.42 -14.95 11.70
CA LYS A 73 -4.61 -14.71 12.52
C LYS A 73 -5.59 -15.88 12.42
N PRO A 74 -6.39 -16.17 13.45
CA PRO A 74 -7.43 -17.21 13.41
C PRO A 74 -8.44 -17.02 12.25
N CYS A 75 -8.68 -15.79 11.82
CA CYS A 75 -9.55 -15.47 10.68
C CYS A 75 -8.94 -15.76 9.29
N GLY A 76 -7.72 -16.31 9.22
CA GLY A 76 -7.04 -16.60 7.96
C GLY A 76 -6.33 -15.40 7.32
N GLY A 77 -6.17 -14.28 8.03
CA GLY A 77 -5.29 -13.18 7.62
C GLY A 77 -3.86 -13.37 8.12
N TYR A 78 -2.90 -12.59 7.60
CA TYR A 78 -1.57 -12.43 8.20
C TYR A 78 -1.47 -11.05 8.87
N SER A 79 -0.83 -10.98 10.02
CA SER A 79 -0.27 -9.76 10.59
C SER A 79 1.24 -9.84 10.56
N VAL A 80 1.88 -8.74 10.23
CA VAL A 80 3.34 -8.59 10.22
C VAL A 80 3.63 -7.30 10.96
N TYR A 81 4.68 -7.28 11.79
CA TYR A 81 5.09 -6.03 12.41
C TYR A 81 5.74 -5.14 11.36
N LEU A 82 5.42 -3.84 11.35
CA LEU A 82 6.13 -2.90 10.51
C LEU A 82 7.55 -2.72 11.08
N PRO A 83 8.62 -2.98 10.31
CA PRO A 83 9.96 -2.79 10.81
C PRO A 83 10.24 -1.30 11.05
N PHE A 84 10.88 -0.99 12.17
CA PHE A 84 11.53 0.30 12.34
C PHE A 84 12.85 0.28 11.56
N GLN A 85 13.16 1.39 10.87
CA GLN A 85 14.42 1.49 10.14
C GLN A 85 15.63 1.42 11.09
N GLN A 86 16.66 0.67 10.69
CA GLN A 86 17.92 0.59 11.42
C GLN A 86 18.59 1.98 11.46
N ASN A 87 19.18 2.36 12.60
CA ASN A 87 19.73 3.70 12.91
C ASN A 87 18.74 4.77 13.38
N ILE A 88 17.81 4.40 14.28
CA ILE A 88 16.90 5.34 14.98
C ILE A 88 17.67 6.56 15.56
N GLN A 89 18.91 6.35 16.03
CA GLN A 89 19.76 7.40 16.61
C GLN A 89 20.08 8.56 15.65
N LYS A 90 20.36 8.30 14.36
CA LYS A 90 20.56 9.36 13.34
C LYS A 90 19.25 10.09 13.00
N LYS A 91 18.11 9.53 13.37
CA LYS A 91 16.75 10.06 13.12
C LYS A 91 16.09 10.70 14.35
N ILE A 92 16.75 10.79 15.51
CA ILE A 92 16.20 11.53 16.67
C ILE A 92 15.87 12.99 16.28
N VAL A 93 16.70 13.60 15.43
CA VAL A 93 16.45 14.93 14.84
C VAL A 93 15.16 14.95 14.00
N ASN A 94 14.88 13.88 13.24
CA ASN A 94 13.63 13.75 12.49
C ASN A 94 12.44 13.44 13.39
N LEU A 95 12.62 12.73 14.51
CA LEU A 95 11.55 12.48 15.48
C LEU A 95 10.95 13.80 15.99
N MET A 96 11.79 14.76 16.34
CA MET A 96 11.33 16.09 16.77
C MET A 96 10.52 16.78 15.67
N HIS A 97 10.93 16.65 14.41
CA HIS A 97 10.20 17.17 13.25
C HIS A 97 8.85 16.46 13.04
N PHE A 98 8.81 15.13 13.15
CA PHE A 98 7.58 14.35 13.08
C PHE A 98 6.63 14.71 14.22
N TRP A 99 7.15 14.92 15.44
CA TRP A 99 6.39 15.42 16.58
C TRP A 99 5.76 16.78 16.27
N THR A 100 6.52 17.71 15.69
CA THR A 100 5.99 19.03 15.34
C THR A 100 4.88 18.93 14.29
N ILE A 101 5.04 18.05 13.29
CA ILE A 101 4.00 17.82 12.29
C ILE A 101 2.76 17.19 12.93
N ALA A 102 2.92 16.13 13.73
CA ALA A 102 1.83 15.44 14.40
C ALA A 102 1.04 16.38 15.32
N SER A 103 1.75 17.17 16.12
CA SER A 103 1.17 18.20 17.00
C SER A 103 0.36 19.23 16.20
N LYS A 104 0.91 19.78 15.12
CA LYS A 104 0.18 20.73 14.26
C LYS A 104 -1.08 20.13 13.62
N ARG A 105 -1.00 18.85 13.21
CA ARG A 105 -2.17 18.14 12.65
C ARG A 105 -3.24 17.92 13.70
N LEU A 106 -2.84 17.57 14.92
CA LEU A 106 -3.74 17.42 16.06
C LEU A 106 -4.45 18.75 16.38
N ASP A 107 -3.70 19.85 16.45
CA ASP A 107 -4.27 21.19 16.70
C ASP A 107 -5.23 21.63 15.59
N GLN A 108 -4.93 21.28 14.34
CA GLN A 108 -5.81 21.55 13.21
C GLN A 108 -7.11 20.77 13.34
N LEU A 109 -7.04 19.48 13.68
CA LEU A 109 -8.20 18.64 13.92
C LEU A 109 -9.06 19.23 15.05
N TRP A 110 -8.47 19.57 16.19
CA TRP A 110 -9.20 20.16 17.31
C TRP A 110 -9.93 21.44 16.93
N ARG A 111 -9.28 22.34 16.18
CA ARG A 111 -9.92 23.56 15.68
C ARG A 111 -11.12 23.27 14.77
N GLN A 112 -11.00 22.29 13.87
CA GLN A 112 -12.11 21.88 13.00
C GLN A 112 -13.28 21.30 13.79
N LEU A 113 -12.99 20.41 14.76
CA LEU A 113 -14.02 19.79 15.60
C LEU A 113 -14.72 20.79 16.52
N ASN A 114 -14.00 21.80 17.03
CA ASN A 114 -14.60 22.84 17.87
C ASN A 114 -15.45 23.83 17.06
N HIS A 115 -15.10 24.05 15.79
CA HIS A 115 -15.87 24.92 14.91
C HIS A 115 -17.16 24.24 14.39
N ASP A 116 -17.12 22.93 14.13
CA ASP A 116 -18.28 22.16 13.66
C ASP A 116 -18.68 21.06 14.67
N PRO A 117 -19.70 21.33 15.51
CA PRO A 117 -20.20 20.35 16.47
C PRO A 117 -20.74 19.07 15.86
N LYS A 118 -21.27 19.11 14.62
CA LYS A 118 -21.79 17.91 13.96
C LYS A 118 -20.64 17.00 13.54
N LEU A 119 -19.57 17.57 12.99
CA LEU A 119 -18.36 16.84 12.65
C LEU A 119 -17.74 16.19 13.89
N LYS A 120 -17.72 16.90 15.03
CA LYS A 120 -17.24 16.35 16.30
C LYS A 120 -17.99 15.08 16.72
N VAL A 121 -19.32 15.09 16.67
CA VAL A 121 -20.12 13.91 17.02
C VAL A 121 -19.79 12.73 16.11
N LEU A 122 -19.74 12.94 14.79
CA LEU A 122 -19.42 11.88 13.82
C LEU A 122 -18.00 11.33 14.01
N TYR A 123 -17.03 12.21 14.26
CA TYR A 123 -15.65 11.81 14.51
C TYR A 123 -15.52 10.98 15.78
N THR A 124 -16.17 11.39 16.87
CA THR A 124 -16.18 10.62 18.13
C THR A 124 -16.80 9.24 17.95
N GLN A 125 -17.96 9.15 17.28
CA GLN A 125 -18.61 7.85 17.00
C GLN A 125 -17.72 6.93 16.16
N PHE A 126 -16.97 7.49 15.20
CA PHE A 126 -16.02 6.72 14.40
C PHE A 126 -14.87 6.15 15.26
N ILE A 127 -14.27 6.97 16.14
CA ILE A 127 -13.20 6.53 17.04
C ILE A 127 -13.70 5.47 18.03
N GLU A 128 -14.89 5.65 18.59
CA GLU A 128 -15.54 4.67 19.47
C GLU A 128 -15.77 3.33 18.75
N GLY A 129 -16.15 3.36 17.48
CA GLY A 129 -16.27 2.16 16.65
C GLY A 129 -14.94 1.40 16.50
N TYR A 130 -13.82 2.13 16.33
CA TYR A 130 -12.48 1.53 16.26
C TYR A 130 -12.05 0.89 17.59
N LEU A 131 -12.35 1.55 18.71
CA LEU A 131 -12.11 1.01 20.05
C LEU A 131 -12.93 -0.27 20.28
N ALA A 132 -14.22 -0.26 19.93
CA ALA A 132 -15.11 -1.42 20.06
C ALA A 132 -14.66 -2.62 19.20
N LEU A 133 -14.05 -2.36 18.04
CA LEU A 133 -13.48 -3.40 17.17
C LEU A 133 -12.11 -3.93 17.65
N GLY A 134 -11.55 -3.37 18.73
CA GLY A 134 -10.20 -3.70 19.20
C GLY A 134 -9.11 -3.34 18.18
N GLN A 135 -9.38 -2.38 17.30
CA GLN A 135 -8.43 -1.88 16.29
C GLN A 135 -7.57 -0.73 16.82
N MET A 136 -8.01 -0.11 17.93
CA MET A 136 -7.31 0.91 18.66
C MET A 136 -7.46 0.64 20.16
N GLU A 137 -6.47 1.08 20.94
CA GLU A 137 -6.51 1.06 22.40
C GLU A 137 -5.98 2.39 22.94
N GLU A 138 -6.43 2.75 24.14
CA GLU A 138 -5.91 3.92 24.83
C GLU A 138 -4.53 3.60 25.40
N VAL A 139 -3.53 4.40 25.04
CA VAL A 139 -2.16 4.26 25.53
C VAL A 139 -2.05 4.97 26.87
N LEU A 140 -2.14 4.21 27.97
CA LEU A 140 -2.13 4.75 29.34
C LEU A 140 -0.73 5.07 29.88
N ASN A 141 0.34 4.57 29.23
CA ASN A 141 1.72 4.80 29.64
C ASN A 141 2.56 5.20 28.43
N ILE A 142 3.02 6.46 28.40
CA ILE A 142 4.20 6.83 27.62
C ILE A 142 5.37 6.50 28.54
N VAL A 143 6.03 5.36 28.33
CA VAL A 143 7.31 5.09 29.00
C VAL A 143 8.29 6.11 28.43
N GLU A 144 8.71 7.08 29.25
CA GLU A 144 9.77 8.05 28.96
C GLU A 144 11.13 7.38 28.77
#